data_AF-A0A662PVN6-F1
#
_entry.id   AF-A0A662PVN6-F1
#
_cell.length_a   1.000
_cell.length_b   1.000
_cell.length_c   1.000
_cell.angle_alpha   90.00
_cell.angle_beta   90.00
_cell.angle_gamma   90.00
#
_symmetry.space_group_name_H-M   'P 1'
#
loop_
_entity.id
_entity.type
_entity.pdbx_description
1 polymer ?
#
loop_
_entity_poly.entity_id
_entity_poly.type
_entity_poly.pdbx_seq_one_letter_code
_entity_poly.pdbx_strand_id
1 'polypeptide(L)'
;TGYFNGDIESSGPLNTAIFLTPGYFTDYAWVKIVDPAFAAKVLADGRTIGHPAQSKEIAGKVRFVSRYCLPFTMGVSSTAHIIRFYKMLKKRAERGDPIDVYQFNTTGRIIAKYEWRRMRLGDEEVEVPEPIFSYTENGVRVPVGGTSPSIEETELFILQACRGAVEYEPHPIWGEKVLVPARVEGLSDERLKELKPTTYLSLNEMKRLLKAQIRLSKHYLDQQCPGLPPEIYNAMDFD
;
A
#
# COMPACT_ATOMS: atom_id res chain seq x y z
N THR A 1 -5.32 0.87 -34.49
CA THR A 1 -4.67 1.15 -33.19
C THR A 1 -4.03 2.52 -33.31
N GLY A 2 -4.55 3.52 -32.61
CA GLY A 2 -3.95 4.85 -32.62
C GLY A 2 -2.68 4.84 -31.77
N TYR A 3 -1.56 5.28 -32.33
CA TYR A 3 -0.36 5.53 -31.54
C TYR A 3 -0.59 6.70 -30.60
N PHE A 4 0.01 6.65 -29.41
CA PHE A 4 0.02 7.76 -28.47
C PHE A 4 0.62 9.01 -29.16
N ASN A 5 -0.15 10.10 -29.23
CA ASN A 5 0.21 11.31 -29.97
C ASN A 5 1.07 12.30 -29.15
N GLY A 6 1.52 11.90 -27.96
CA GLY A 6 2.28 12.76 -27.06
C GLY A 6 1.44 13.72 -26.22
N ASP A 7 0.11 13.69 -26.34
CA ASP A 7 -0.78 14.47 -25.49
C ASP A 7 -0.88 13.83 -24.10
N ILE A 8 -0.34 14.53 -23.10
CA ILE A 8 -0.35 14.11 -21.70
C ILE A 8 -1.58 14.64 -20.95
N GLU A 9 -2.40 15.50 -21.59
CA GLU A 9 -3.65 15.96 -20.98
C GLU A 9 -4.68 14.83 -20.99
N SER A 10 -4.85 14.21 -19.82
CA SER A 10 -5.92 13.25 -19.61
C SER A 10 -7.25 13.98 -19.45
N SER A 11 -8.04 14.03 -20.51
CA SER A 11 -9.43 14.52 -20.52
C SER A 11 -10.45 13.42 -20.22
N GLY A 12 -10.01 12.17 -20.13
CA GLY A 12 -10.85 11.02 -19.83
C GLY A 12 -11.27 10.97 -18.35
N PRO A 13 -12.43 10.37 -18.03
CA PRO A 13 -12.81 10.15 -16.65
C PRO A 13 -11.80 9.23 -15.96
N LEU A 14 -11.46 9.53 -14.70
CA LEU A 14 -10.62 8.67 -13.87
C LEU A 14 -11.20 7.25 -13.84
N ASN A 15 -10.43 6.28 -14.31
CA ASN A 15 -10.80 4.86 -14.34
C ASN A 15 -9.95 4.01 -13.38
N THR A 16 -8.73 4.44 -13.09
CA THR A 16 -7.77 3.72 -12.24
C THR A 16 -7.05 4.67 -11.28
N ALA A 17 -6.90 4.27 -10.02
CA ALA A 17 -6.08 4.93 -9.02
C ALA A 17 -5.06 3.94 -8.44
N ILE A 18 -3.78 4.33 -8.37
CA ILE A 18 -2.70 3.49 -7.86
C ILE A 18 -1.99 4.20 -6.71
N PHE A 19 -1.95 3.56 -5.55
CA PHE A 19 -1.18 4.01 -4.40
C PHE A 19 0.19 3.33 -4.37
N LEU A 20 1.26 4.10 -4.59
CA LEU A 20 2.63 3.60 -4.42
C LEU A 20 2.98 3.59 -2.93
N THR A 21 2.85 2.42 -2.32
CA THR A 21 2.85 2.23 -0.87
C THR A 21 3.92 1.22 -0.48
N PRO A 22 5.22 1.54 -0.71
CA PRO A 22 6.28 0.59 -0.46
C PRO A 22 6.31 0.22 1.02
N GLY A 23 6.51 -1.07 1.29
CA GLY A 23 6.56 -1.64 2.63
C GLY A 23 7.49 -2.86 2.64
N TYR A 24 7.73 -3.45 3.82
CA TYR A 24 8.80 -4.44 3.98
C TYR A 24 8.33 -5.84 4.34
N PHE A 25 7.13 -5.98 4.88
CA PHE A 25 6.75 -7.19 5.59
C PHE A 25 5.64 -7.91 4.85
N THR A 26 4.39 -7.53 5.09
CA THR A 26 3.20 -8.29 4.68
C THR A 26 2.62 -7.87 3.33
N ASP A 27 3.35 -7.04 2.59
CA ASP A 27 2.87 -6.45 1.35
C ASP A 27 3.05 -7.40 0.18
N TYR A 28 1.97 -7.64 -0.57
CA TYR A 28 2.07 -8.20 -1.91
C TYR A 28 2.70 -7.16 -2.85
N ALA A 29 3.26 -7.62 -3.97
CA ALA A 29 3.72 -6.71 -5.03
C ALA A 29 2.61 -5.76 -5.48
N TRP A 30 1.42 -6.31 -5.72
CA TRP A 30 0.25 -5.58 -6.20
C TRP A 30 -1.01 -6.16 -5.55
N VAL A 31 -1.92 -5.29 -5.12
CA VAL A 31 -3.27 -5.69 -4.69
C VAL A 31 -4.31 -4.78 -5.34
N LYS A 32 -5.48 -5.33 -5.63
CA LYS A 32 -6.68 -4.58 -6.01
C LYS A 32 -7.52 -4.34 -4.76
N ILE A 33 -7.91 -3.10 -4.51
CA ILE A 33 -8.76 -2.74 -3.38
C ILE A 33 -10.18 -2.56 -3.91
N VAL A 34 -11.08 -3.41 -3.44
CA VAL A 34 -12.49 -3.40 -3.87
C VAL A 34 -13.33 -2.54 -2.94
N ASP A 35 -13.05 -2.60 -1.64
CA ASP A 35 -13.81 -1.87 -0.64
C ASP A 35 -13.43 -0.36 -0.63
N PRO A 36 -14.39 0.56 -0.86
CA PRO A 36 -14.12 1.99 -0.90
C PRO A 36 -13.58 2.56 0.42
N ALA A 37 -14.00 2.01 1.57
CA ALA A 37 -13.50 2.46 2.87
C ALA A 37 -12.04 2.04 3.07
N PHE A 38 -11.67 0.83 2.65
CA PHE A 38 -10.30 0.34 2.64
C PHE A 38 -9.42 1.21 1.72
N ALA A 39 -9.90 1.55 0.53
CA ALA A 39 -9.17 2.44 -0.39
C ALA A 39 -8.95 3.83 0.23
N ALA A 40 -9.98 4.39 0.88
CA ALA A 40 -9.87 5.66 1.58
C ALA A 40 -8.93 5.57 2.79
N LYS A 41 -8.88 4.42 3.47
CA LYS A 41 -7.96 4.15 4.58
C LYS A 41 -6.51 4.09 4.12
N VAL A 42 -6.23 3.47 2.97
CA VAL A 42 -4.88 3.48 2.35
C VAL A 42 -4.45 4.91 2.02
N LEU A 43 -5.34 5.72 1.44
CA LEU A 43 -5.06 7.14 1.19
C LEU A 43 -4.83 7.91 2.50
N ALA A 44 -5.61 7.61 3.54
CA ALA A 44 -5.48 8.23 4.85
C ALA A 44 -4.13 7.91 5.50
N ASP A 45 -3.70 6.66 5.43
CA ASP A 45 -2.42 6.20 5.97
C ASP A 45 -1.25 6.83 5.25
N GLY A 46 -1.33 6.91 3.91
CA GLY A 46 -0.22 7.38 3.09
C GLY A 46 1.08 6.66 3.43
N ARG A 47 1.00 5.34 3.67
CA ARG A 47 2.11 4.56 4.20
C ARG A 47 3.21 4.50 3.14
N THR A 48 4.44 4.77 3.55
CA THR A 48 5.59 4.75 2.64
C THR A 48 6.86 4.43 3.39
N ILE A 49 7.98 4.41 2.67
CA ILE A 49 9.32 4.28 3.22
C ILE A 49 10.05 5.60 3.00
N GLY A 50 10.77 6.05 4.02
CA GLY A 50 11.58 7.26 3.94
C GLY A 50 12.66 7.16 2.86
N HIS A 51 12.70 8.15 1.97
CA HIS A 51 13.71 8.23 0.91
C HIS A 51 14.97 8.93 1.42
N PRO A 52 16.20 8.47 1.07
CA PRO A 52 17.46 9.11 1.49
C PRO A 52 17.55 10.60 1.17
N ALA A 53 16.94 11.03 0.06
CA ALA A 53 16.90 12.45 -0.33
C ALA A 53 16.08 13.34 0.63
N GLN A 54 15.20 12.76 1.45
CA GLN A 54 14.47 13.52 2.48
C GLN A 54 15.36 13.78 3.71
N SER A 55 15.99 12.73 4.22
CA SER A 55 17.05 12.80 5.24
C SER A 55 17.69 11.43 5.44
N LYS A 56 18.94 11.42 5.95
CA LYS A 56 19.65 10.18 6.29
C LYS A 56 18.97 9.41 7.43
N GLU A 57 18.37 10.10 8.40
CA GLU A 57 17.78 9.50 9.60
C GLU A 57 16.47 8.77 9.34
N ILE A 58 15.76 9.17 8.28
CA ILE A 58 14.46 8.62 7.90
C ILE A 58 14.61 7.59 6.77
N ALA A 59 15.77 7.55 6.11
CA ALA A 59 16.07 6.60 5.04
C ALA A 59 15.79 5.15 5.47
N GLY A 60 14.87 4.49 4.75
CA GLY A 60 14.46 3.11 5.00
C GLY A 60 13.46 2.92 6.14
N LYS A 61 13.06 3.96 6.88
CA LYS A 61 12.05 3.80 7.93
C LYS A 61 10.63 3.79 7.34
N VAL A 62 9.76 2.94 7.88
CA VAL A 62 8.32 3.01 7.58
C VAL A 62 7.76 4.33 8.11
N ARG A 63 6.93 4.99 7.29
CA ARG A 63 6.30 6.27 7.59
C ARG A 63 4.82 6.23 7.24
N PHE A 64 4.08 7.10 7.91
CA PHE A 64 2.68 7.42 7.59
C PHE A 64 2.59 8.90 7.29
N VAL A 65 2.18 9.22 6.07
CA VAL A 65 2.19 10.57 5.51
C VAL A 65 0.85 10.77 4.81
N SER A 66 -0.19 11.16 5.56
CA SER A 66 -1.56 11.18 5.04
C SER A 66 -1.68 11.82 3.65
N ARG A 67 -2.38 11.12 2.76
CA ARG A 67 -2.56 11.46 1.34
C ARG A 67 -1.27 11.52 0.52
N TYR A 68 -0.18 10.95 1.01
CA TYR A 68 1.15 10.99 0.41
C TYR A 68 1.70 12.42 0.21
N CYS A 69 1.16 13.41 0.92
CA CYS A 69 1.43 14.82 0.62
C CYS A 69 1.66 15.72 1.85
N LEU A 70 1.73 15.19 3.07
CA LEU A 70 2.20 16.00 4.19
C LEU A 70 3.66 16.45 3.96
N PRO A 71 4.01 17.72 4.27
CA PRO A 71 3.20 18.72 4.99
C PRO A 71 2.37 19.68 4.09
N PHE A 72 2.25 19.43 2.78
CA PHE A 72 1.68 20.36 1.80
C PHE A 72 0.15 20.50 1.83
N THR A 73 -0.50 20.13 2.93
CA THR A 73 -1.95 20.26 3.10
C THR A 73 -2.29 21.66 3.62
N MET A 74 -2.94 22.49 2.80
CA MET A 74 -3.32 23.85 3.18
C MET A 74 -4.82 24.10 3.00
N GLY A 75 -5.42 24.89 3.90
CA GLY A 75 -6.81 25.37 3.81
C GLY A 75 -7.92 24.35 4.13
N VAL A 76 -7.73 23.07 3.80
CA VAL A 76 -8.70 21.99 4.06
C VAL A 76 -7.99 20.82 4.72
N SER A 77 -8.60 20.22 5.75
CA SER A 77 -8.00 19.10 6.49
C SER A 77 -7.82 17.86 5.62
N SER A 78 -6.81 17.05 5.93
CA SER A 78 -6.61 15.73 5.29
C SER A 78 -7.87 14.86 5.40
N THR A 79 -8.52 14.85 6.57
CA THR A 79 -9.80 14.16 6.83
C THR A 79 -10.86 14.51 5.79
N ALA A 80 -11.05 15.80 5.49
CA ALA A 80 -12.06 16.24 4.52
C ALA A 80 -11.75 15.74 3.10
N HIS A 81 -10.49 15.73 2.69
CA HIS A 81 -10.09 15.19 1.39
C HIS A 81 -10.26 13.67 1.30
N ILE A 82 -9.97 12.93 2.37
CA ILE A 82 -10.19 11.48 2.42
C ILE A 82 -11.68 11.17 2.31
N ILE A 83 -12.54 11.90 3.03
CA ILE A 83 -13.99 11.74 2.94
C ILE A 83 -14.50 12.05 1.52
N ARG A 84 -13.94 13.07 0.84
CA ARG A 84 -14.28 13.38 -0.56
C ARG A 84 -13.91 12.22 -1.48
N PHE A 85 -12.72 11.65 -1.33
CA PHE A 85 -12.28 10.50 -2.12
C PHE A 85 -13.19 9.28 -1.89
N TYR A 86 -13.48 8.94 -0.64
CA TYR A 86 -14.41 7.87 -0.26
C TYR A 86 -15.80 8.05 -0.92
N LYS A 87 -16.38 9.25 -0.80
CA LYS A 87 -17.69 9.58 -1.40
C LYS A 87 -17.66 9.48 -2.94
N MET A 88 -16.56 9.88 -3.56
CA MET A 88 -16.37 9.76 -5.01
C MET A 88 -16.38 8.30 -5.46
N LEU A 89 -15.62 7.44 -4.77
CA LEU A 89 -15.58 6.00 -5.08
C LEU A 89 -16.96 5.35 -4.96
N LYS A 90 -17.69 5.62 -3.87
CA LYS A 90 -19.06 5.09 -3.68
C LYS A 90 -20.01 5.54 -4.77
N LYS A 91 -20.02 6.83 -5.08
CA LYS A 91 -20.88 7.40 -6.11
C LYS A 91 -20.62 6.79 -7.50
N ARG A 92 -19.37 6.47 -7.83
CA ARG A 92 -18.98 5.79 -9.07
C ARG A 92 -19.42 4.32 -9.08
N ALA A 93 -19.20 3.61 -7.98
CA ALA A 93 -19.69 2.24 -7.85
C ALA A 93 -21.23 2.15 -7.99
N GLU A 94 -21.99 3.04 -7.33
CA GLU A 94 -23.46 3.12 -7.41
C GLU A 94 -23.99 3.42 -8.83
N ARG A 95 -23.19 4.07 -9.67
CA ARG A 95 -23.52 4.41 -11.06
C ARG A 95 -23.14 3.31 -12.05
N GLY A 96 -22.52 2.22 -11.58
CA GLY A 96 -22.04 1.13 -12.44
C GLY A 96 -20.74 1.45 -13.19
N ASP A 97 -20.01 2.50 -12.78
CA ASP A 97 -18.75 2.92 -13.38
C ASP A 97 -17.61 3.03 -12.33
N PRO A 98 -17.32 1.96 -11.56
CA PRO A 98 -16.35 2.01 -10.48
C PRO A 98 -14.95 2.40 -10.98
N ILE A 99 -14.18 3.04 -10.09
CA ILE A 99 -12.75 3.30 -10.29
C ILE A 99 -12.00 2.08 -9.76
N ASP A 100 -11.13 1.50 -10.57
CA ASP A 100 -10.23 0.46 -10.11
C ASP A 100 -9.16 1.06 -9.20
N VAL A 101 -9.07 0.57 -7.96
CA VAL A 101 -8.08 1.06 -7.00
C VAL A 101 -7.06 -0.03 -6.73
N TYR A 102 -5.78 0.34 -6.77
CA TYR A 102 -4.67 -0.56 -6.49
C TYR A 102 -3.71 0.01 -5.45
N GLN A 103 -3.02 -0.87 -4.75
CA GLN A 103 -1.88 -0.53 -3.91
C GLN A 103 -0.68 -1.38 -4.33
N PHE A 104 0.44 -0.71 -4.64
CA PHE A 104 1.66 -1.35 -5.13
C PHE A 104 2.82 -1.19 -4.15
N ASN A 105 3.55 -2.28 -3.97
CA ASN A 105 4.84 -2.30 -3.30
C ASN A 105 5.96 -2.29 -4.35
N THR A 106 6.44 -1.09 -4.69
CA THR A 106 7.45 -0.91 -5.75
C THR A 106 8.87 -1.00 -5.21
N THR A 107 9.26 -0.05 -4.36
CA THR A 107 10.64 0.09 -3.85
C THR A 107 10.86 -0.59 -2.49
N GLY A 108 9.82 -1.20 -1.93
CA GLY A 108 9.91 -1.95 -0.69
C GLY A 108 10.40 -3.38 -0.92
N ARG A 109 10.06 -4.26 0.03
CA ARG A 109 10.32 -5.70 -0.02
C ARG A 109 9.09 -6.47 0.41
N ILE A 110 8.99 -7.65 -0.17
CA ILE A 110 8.09 -8.72 0.22
C ILE A 110 8.94 -9.60 1.15
N ILE A 111 8.68 -9.48 2.46
CA ILE A 111 9.40 -10.19 3.53
C ILE A 111 10.91 -9.85 3.65
N ALA A 112 11.25 -8.58 3.85
CA ALA A 112 12.58 -8.24 4.36
C ALA A 112 12.78 -8.85 5.76
N LYS A 113 14.03 -9.16 6.12
CA LYS A 113 14.37 -9.57 7.50
C LYS A 113 14.01 -8.44 8.47
N TYR A 114 13.46 -8.81 9.61
CA TYR A 114 13.04 -7.87 10.65
C TYR A 114 13.30 -8.44 12.04
N GLU A 115 13.27 -7.55 13.02
CA GLU A 115 13.22 -7.90 14.43
C GLU A 115 12.10 -7.13 15.12
N TRP A 116 11.51 -7.74 16.15
CA TRP A 116 10.50 -7.10 16.97
C TRP A 116 11.20 -6.18 17.98
N ARG A 117 10.82 -4.90 17.98
CA ARG A 117 11.33 -3.93 18.94
C ARG A 117 10.20 -3.22 19.67
N ARG A 118 10.48 -2.87 20.92
CA ARG A 118 9.60 -2.04 21.74
C ARG A 118 9.77 -0.58 21.30
N MET A 119 8.65 0.05 20.99
CA MET A 119 8.55 1.46 20.69
C MET A 119 7.50 2.09 21.59
N ARG A 120 7.78 3.31 22.05
CA ARG A 120 6.79 4.13 22.75
C ARG A 120 5.97 4.92 21.73
N LEU A 121 4.67 4.68 21.69
CA LEU A 121 3.70 5.43 20.89
C LEU A 121 2.81 6.25 21.84
N GLY A 122 3.16 7.52 22.03
CA GLY A 122 2.52 8.35 23.05
C GLY A 122 2.78 7.80 24.46
N ASP A 123 1.72 7.38 25.14
CA ASP A 123 1.78 6.83 26.50
C ASP A 123 1.84 5.29 26.54
N GLU A 124 1.76 4.62 25.39
CA GLU A 124 1.77 3.16 25.31
C GLU A 124 3.11 2.62 24.82
N GLU A 125 3.57 1.50 25.40
CA GLU A 125 4.66 0.70 24.85
C GLU A 125 4.07 -0.40 23.95
N VAL A 126 4.57 -0.48 22.71
CA VAL A 126 4.10 -1.43 21.71
C VAL A 126 5.28 -2.17 21.10
N GLU A 127 5.09 -3.44 20.74
CA GLU A 127 6.04 -4.16 19.90
C GLU A 127 5.70 -3.96 18.42
N VAL A 128 6.69 -3.55 17.65
CA VAL A 128 6.57 -3.37 16.20
C VAL A 128 7.72 -4.06 15.46
N PRO A 129 7.50 -4.49 14.21
CA PRO A 129 8.58 -5.00 13.39
C PRO A 129 9.44 -3.84 12.86
N GLU A 130 10.75 -3.91 13.08
CA GLU A 130 11.73 -3.04 12.44
C GLU A 130 12.54 -3.82 11.40
N PRO A 131 12.69 -3.27 10.17
CA PRO A 131 13.48 -3.94 9.13
C PRO A 131 14.97 -3.91 9.49
N ILE A 132 15.66 -5.02 9.21
CA ILE A 132 17.11 -5.11 9.33
C ILE A 132 17.73 -4.58 8.05
N PHE A 133 18.73 -3.72 8.18
CA PHE A 133 19.42 -3.09 7.07
C PHE A 133 20.89 -3.47 7.01
N SER A 134 21.41 -3.53 5.80
CA SER A 134 22.84 -3.51 5.51
C SER A 134 23.21 -2.26 4.71
N TYR A 135 24.49 -2.10 4.42
CA TYR A 135 25.01 -1.03 3.58
C TYR A 135 25.62 -1.64 2.33
N THR A 136 25.36 -1.02 1.17
CA THR A 136 26.11 -1.31 -0.05
C THR A 136 27.55 -0.79 0.09
N GLU A 137 28.44 -1.19 -0.83
CA GLU A 137 29.81 -0.68 -0.90
C GLU A 137 29.86 0.86 -1.00
N ASN A 138 28.82 1.46 -1.61
CA ASN A 138 28.67 2.92 -1.75
C ASN A 138 28.01 3.58 -0.52
N GLY A 139 27.85 2.86 0.59
CA GLY A 139 27.26 3.38 1.83
C GLY A 139 25.74 3.60 1.79
N VAL A 140 25.04 3.03 0.80
CA VAL A 140 23.57 3.14 0.70
C VAL A 140 22.93 2.09 1.58
N ARG A 141 22.02 2.52 2.46
CA ARG A 141 21.27 1.64 3.35
C ARG A 141 20.22 0.85 2.56
N VAL A 142 20.27 -0.48 2.64
CA VAL A 142 19.35 -1.39 1.93
C VAL A 142 18.76 -2.44 2.87
N PRO A 143 17.48 -2.82 2.71
CA PRO A 143 16.86 -3.86 3.53
C PRO A 143 17.50 -5.22 3.23
N VAL A 144 17.71 -6.03 4.25
CA VAL A 144 18.26 -7.38 4.10
C VAL A 144 17.14 -8.36 3.77
N GLY A 145 17.32 -9.16 2.70
CA GLY A 145 16.37 -10.19 2.30
C GLY A 145 15.07 -9.67 1.67
N GLY A 146 14.14 -10.59 1.46
CA GLY A 146 12.90 -10.36 0.73
C GLY A 146 13.11 -10.22 -0.78
N THR A 147 12.00 -10.16 -1.51
CA THR A 147 11.96 -9.93 -2.96
C THR A 147 11.15 -8.69 -3.28
N SER A 148 11.20 -8.20 -4.50
CA SER A 148 10.35 -7.09 -4.99
C SER A 148 10.02 -7.32 -6.46
N PRO A 149 8.90 -6.77 -6.96
CA PRO A 149 8.69 -6.74 -8.40
C PRO A 149 9.74 -5.84 -9.07
N SER A 150 10.09 -6.14 -10.31
CA SER A 150 10.83 -5.22 -11.16
C SER A 150 9.92 -4.08 -11.66
N ILE A 151 10.53 -3.07 -12.28
CA ILE A 151 9.78 -1.99 -12.93
C ILE A 151 8.94 -2.58 -14.07
N GLU A 152 9.56 -3.43 -14.90
CA GLU A 152 8.94 -4.08 -16.06
C GLU A 152 7.79 -5.01 -15.63
N GLU A 153 7.96 -5.75 -14.53
CA GLU A 153 6.88 -6.57 -13.97
C GLU A 153 5.70 -5.71 -13.49
N THR A 154 5.97 -4.54 -12.91
CA THR A 154 4.93 -3.61 -12.48
C THR A 154 4.23 -2.95 -13.68
N GLU A 155 4.97 -2.57 -14.71
CA GLU A 155 4.40 -2.04 -15.97
C GLU A 155 3.53 -3.08 -16.68
N LEU A 156 4.01 -4.33 -16.76
CA LEU A 156 3.24 -5.47 -17.27
C LEU A 156 1.96 -5.64 -16.46
N PHE A 157 2.06 -5.63 -15.11
CA PHE A 157 0.89 -5.76 -14.26
C PHE A 157 -0.15 -4.67 -14.52
N ILE A 158 0.26 -3.40 -14.60
CA ILE A 158 -0.65 -2.28 -14.92
C ILE A 158 -1.34 -2.52 -16.25
N LEU A 159 -0.59 -2.91 -17.28
CA LEU A 159 -1.13 -3.18 -18.61
C LEU A 159 -2.17 -4.30 -18.60
N GLN A 160 -1.90 -5.39 -17.87
CA GLN A 160 -2.81 -6.53 -17.76
C GLN A 160 -4.04 -6.19 -16.89
N ALA A 161 -3.87 -5.45 -15.81
CA ALA A 161 -4.94 -5.04 -14.93
C ALA A 161 -5.92 -4.11 -15.65
N CYS A 162 -5.41 -3.10 -16.37
CA CYS A 162 -6.23 -2.14 -17.12
C CYS A 162 -7.03 -2.76 -18.28
N ARG A 163 -6.62 -3.93 -18.80
CA ARG A 163 -7.39 -4.68 -19.81
C ARG A 163 -8.31 -5.76 -19.21
N GLY A 164 -8.34 -5.92 -17.89
CA GLY A 164 -9.12 -6.96 -17.21
C GLY A 164 -8.58 -8.39 -17.38
N ALA A 165 -7.28 -8.56 -17.68
CA ALA A 165 -6.65 -9.86 -17.91
C ALA A 165 -5.98 -10.48 -16.67
N VAL A 166 -6.04 -9.79 -15.53
CA VAL A 166 -5.56 -10.33 -14.25
C VAL A 166 -6.69 -11.13 -13.61
N GLU A 167 -6.42 -12.39 -13.31
CA GLU A 167 -7.31 -13.21 -12.48
C GLU A 167 -6.96 -12.97 -11.01
N TYR A 168 -7.98 -12.83 -10.17
CA TYR A 168 -7.84 -12.43 -8.78
C TYR A 168 -8.42 -13.47 -7.82
N GLU A 169 -7.87 -13.52 -6.61
CA GLU A 169 -8.40 -14.26 -5.47
C GLU A 169 -8.55 -13.33 -4.24
N PRO A 170 -9.48 -13.60 -3.31
CA PRO A 170 -9.61 -12.82 -2.07
C PRO A 170 -8.33 -12.86 -1.23
N HIS A 171 -7.98 -11.73 -0.59
CA HIS A 171 -6.85 -11.66 0.33
C HIS A 171 -7.09 -12.58 1.53
N PRO A 172 -6.09 -13.36 2.00
CA PRO A 172 -6.29 -14.38 3.04
C PRO A 172 -6.73 -13.86 4.41
N ILE A 173 -6.61 -12.55 4.65
CA ILE A 173 -6.99 -11.89 5.90
C ILE A 173 -8.16 -10.92 5.73
N TRP A 174 -8.24 -10.23 4.59
CA TRP A 174 -9.24 -9.17 4.37
C TRP A 174 -10.37 -9.59 3.43
N GLY A 175 -10.31 -10.83 2.91
CA GLY A 175 -11.33 -11.39 2.03
C GLY A 175 -11.56 -10.54 0.79
N GLU A 176 -12.81 -10.40 0.39
CA GLU A 176 -13.21 -9.71 -0.85
C GLU A 176 -12.97 -8.20 -0.84
N LYS A 177 -12.65 -7.60 0.32
CA LYS A 177 -12.29 -6.18 0.41
C LYS A 177 -11.01 -5.86 -0.36
N VAL A 178 -10.10 -6.82 -0.42
CA VAL A 178 -8.80 -6.71 -1.09
C VAL A 178 -8.56 -7.99 -1.88
N LEU A 179 -8.26 -7.86 -3.16
CA LEU A 179 -7.95 -8.99 -4.01
C LEU A 179 -6.45 -9.03 -4.33
N VAL A 180 -5.90 -10.23 -4.37
CA VAL A 180 -4.51 -10.49 -4.76
C VAL A 180 -4.48 -11.22 -6.10
N PRO A 181 -3.44 -11.03 -6.92
CA PRO A 181 -3.38 -11.70 -8.22
C PRO A 181 -3.22 -13.22 -8.05
N ALA A 182 -4.12 -13.97 -8.67
CA ALA A 182 -4.05 -15.42 -8.82
C ALA A 182 -3.25 -15.79 -10.07
N ARG A 183 -3.42 -15.04 -11.16
CA ARG A 183 -2.71 -15.20 -12.43
C ARG A 183 -2.54 -13.86 -13.14
N VAL A 184 -1.37 -13.65 -13.74
CA VAL A 184 -1.07 -12.46 -14.55
C VAL A 184 -0.50 -12.94 -15.88
N GLU A 185 -1.20 -12.66 -16.99
CA GLU A 185 -0.71 -13.04 -18.31
C GLU A 185 0.67 -12.40 -18.59
N GLY A 186 1.65 -13.22 -18.94
CA GLY A 186 3.03 -12.80 -19.15
C GLY A 186 3.94 -12.90 -17.93
N LEU A 187 3.42 -13.29 -16.76
CA LEU A 187 4.20 -13.64 -15.58
C LEU A 187 4.07 -15.13 -15.29
N SER A 188 5.16 -15.81 -14.88
CA SER A 188 5.07 -17.22 -14.47
C SER A 188 4.41 -17.37 -13.10
N ASP A 189 3.79 -18.53 -12.86
CA ASP A 189 3.17 -18.85 -11.57
C ASP A 189 4.23 -18.93 -10.46
N GLU A 190 5.43 -19.41 -10.77
CA GLU A 190 6.56 -19.43 -9.84
C GLU A 190 6.94 -18.02 -9.40
N ARG A 191 7.07 -17.09 -10.37
CA ARG A 191 7.41 -15.71 -10.06
C ARG A 191 6.30 -15.02 -9.30
N LEU A 192 5.04 -15.29 -9.64
CA LEU A 192 3.92 -14.75 -8.90
C LEU A 192 3.91 -15.25 -7.45
N LYS A 193 4.25 -16.53 -7.20
CA LYS A 193 4.38 -17.09 -5.84
C LYS A 193 5.49 -16.41 -5.03
N GLU A 194 6.62 -16.09 -5.63
CA GLU A 194 7.68 -15.32 -4.96
C GLU A 194 7.17 -13.94 -4.49
N LEU A 195 6.24 -13.35 -5.22
CA LEU A 195 5.65 -12.05 -4.89
C LEU A 195 4.48 -12.14 -3.88
N LYS A 196 4.24 -13.31 -3.27
CA LYS A 196 3.21 -13.51 -2.24
C LYS A 196 3.85 -13.66 -0.85
N PRO A 197 3.54 -12.79 0.13
CA PRO A 197 4.00 -12.91 1.51
C PRO A 197 3.75 -14.27 2.17
N THR A 198 2.60 -14.88 1.87
CA THR A 198 2.19 -16.18 2.41
C THR A 198 3.03 -17.37 1.92
N THR A 199 3.87 -17.17 0.89
CA THR A 199 4.88 -18.15 0.49
C THR A 199 5.96 -18.31 1.55
N TYR A 200 6.21 -17.27 2.37
CA TYR A 200 7.28 -17.25 3.36
C TYR A 200 6.78 -17.16 4.80
N LEU A 201 5.60 -16.58 5.01
CA LEU A 201 5.02 -16.37 6.34
C LEU A 201 3.86 -17.32 6.59
N SER A 202 3.80 -17.84 7.82
CA SER A 202 2.56 -18.41 8.33
C SER A 202 1.49 -17.33 8.43
N LEU A 203 0.21 -17.73 8.32
CA LEU A 203 -0.91 -16.80 8.45
C LEU A 203 -0.92 -16.09 9.81
N ASN A 204 -0.50 -16.78 10.88
CA ASN A 204 -0.41 -16.21 12.22
C ASN A 204 0.63 -15.09 12.30
N GLU A 205 1.82 -15.28 11.72
CA GLU A 205 2.84 -14.23 11.71
C GLU A 205 2.43 -13.05 10.82
N MET A 206 1.80 -13.32 9.67
CA MET A 206 1.24 -12.28 8.82
C MET A 206 0.19 -11.44 9.56
N LYS A 207 -0.73 -12.08 10.30
CA LYS A 207 -1.71 -11.39 11.15
C LYS A 207 -1.03 -10.55 12.24
N ARG A 208 0.00 -11.08 12.90
CA ARG A 208 0.75 -10.35 13.94
C ARG A 208 1.40 -9.09 13.40
N LEU A 209 2.09 -9.20 12.26
CA LEU A 209 2.72 -8.07 11.57
C LEU A 209 1.70 -7.02 11.13
N LEU A 210 0.58 -7.44 10.54
CA LEU A 210 -0.49 -6.53 10.13
C LEU A 210 -1.13 -5.82 11.32
N LYS A 211 -1.38 -6.50 12.45
CA LYS A 211 -1.90 -5.87 13.67
C LYS A 211 -0.96 -4.77 14.18
N ALA A 212 0.35 -5.02 14.18
CA ALA A 212 1.33 -4.00 14.54
C ALA A 212 1.32 -2.80 13.57
N GLN A 213 1.23 -3.07 12.26
CA GLN A 213 1.11 -2.01 11.25
C GLN A 213 -0.16 -1.17 11.40
N ILE A 214 -1.31 -1.81 11.63
CA ILE A 214 -2.60 -1.13 11.81
C ILE A 214 -2.57 -0.27 13.07
N ARG A 215 -1.97 -0.76 14.16
CA ARG A 215 -1.80 0.02 15.39
C ARG A 215 -0.93 1.25 15.17
N LEU A 216 0.20 1.10 14.49
CA LEU A 216 1.06 2.23 14.11
C LEU A 216 0.29 3.24 13.25
N SER A 217 -0.38 2.75 12.21
CA SER A 217 -1.22 3.55 11.32
C SER A 217 -2.23 4.39 12.10
N LYS A 218 -3.00 3.77 13.01
CA LYS A 218 -4.01 4.45 13.83
C LYS A 218 -3.41 5.57 14.69
N HIS A 219 -2.27 5.31 15.32
CA HIS A 219 -1.54 6.32 16.09
C HIS A 219 -1.20 7.58 15.25
N TYR A 220 -0.71 7.39 14.02
CA TYR A 220 -0.44 8.53 13.12
C TYR A 220 -1.71 9.18 12.60
N LEU A 221 -2.77 8.40 12.31
CA LEU A 221 -4.04 8.93 11.84
C LEU A 221 -4.73 9.81 12.87
N ASP A 222 -4.66 9.47 14.16
CA ASP A 222 -5.26 10.29 15.22
C ASP A 222 -4.71 11.72 15.23
N GLN A 223 -3.46 11.88 14.81
CA GLN A 223 -2.78 13.18 14.68
C GLN A 223 -3.02 13.84 13.32
N GLN A 224 -2.91 13.08 12.23
CA GLN A 224 -2.87 13.61 10.86
C GLN A 224 -4.27 13.78 10.23
N CYS A 225 -5.23 12.97 10.68
CA CYS A 225 -6.59 12.90 10.16
C CYS A 225 -7.62 12.76 11.31
N PRO A 226 -7.67 13.71 12.27
CA PRO A 226 -8.60 13.60 13.39
C PRO A 226 -10.05 13.58 12.90
N GLY A 227 -10.89 12.81 13.59
CA GLY A 227 -12.33 12.70 13.31
C GLY A 227 -12.68 11.90 12.05
N LEU A 228 -11.78 11.05 11.56
CA LEU A 228 -12.08 10.16 10.43
C LEU A 228 -13.24 9.20 10.80
N PRO A 229 -14.24 8.99 9.91
CA PRO A 229 -15.36 8.10 10.19
C PRO A 229 -14.90 6.68 10.57
N PRO A 230 -15.52 6.02 11.58
CA PRO A 230 -15.13 4.68 12.02
C PRO A 230 -15.06 3.64 10.91
N GLU A 231 -15.95 3.74 9.91
CA GLU A 231 -15.97 2.87 8.73
C GLU A 231 -14.65 2.91 7.96
N ILE A 232 -14.06 4.10 7.80
CA ILE A 232 -12.75 4.26 7.14
C ILE A 232 -11.64 3.93 8.13
N TYR A 233 -11.70 4.49 9.34
CA TYR A 233 -10.65 4.33 10.36
C TYR A 233 -10.36 2.87 10.71
N ASN A 234 -11.40 2.03 10.77
CA ASN A 234 -11.31 0.60 11.08
C ASN A 234 -11.36 -0.29 9.83
N ALA A 235 -11.29 0.25 8.61
CA ALA A 235 -11.50 -0.53 7.38
C ALA A 235 -10.53 -1.72 7.22
N MET A 236 -9.32 -1.59 7.80
CA MET A 236 -8.27 -2.60 7.77
C MET A 236 -8.27 -3.55 8.98
N ASP A 237 -9.13 -3.32 9.97
CA ASP A 237 -9.19 -4.17 11.17
C ASP A 237 -9.68 -5.59 10.81
N PHE A 238 -9.17 -6.57 11.53
CA PHE A 238 -9.54 -7.98 11.42
C PHE A 238 -9.28 -8.71 12.74
N ASP A 239 -9.94 -9.86 12.91
CA ASP A 239 -9.81 -10.73 14.08
C ASP A 239 -8.56 -11.64 14.05
#